data_AF-A0A2I1EIP2-F1
#
_entry.id   AF-A0A2I1EIP2-F1
#
_cell.length_a   1.000
_cell.length_b   1.000
_cell.length_c   1.000
_cell.angle_alpha   90.00
_cell.angle_beta   90.00
_cell.angle_gamma   90.00
#
_symmetry.space_group_name_H-M   'P 1'
#
loop_
_entity.id
_entity.type
_entity.pdbx_description
1 polymer ?
#
loop_
_entity_poly.entity_id
_entity_poly.type
_entity_poly.pdbx_seq_one_letter_code
_entity_poly.pdbx_strand_id
1 'polypeptide(L)'
;MFSYCSKDNNYVKLPDFDFYTLIISDYQNLNTCNIIPFEYPNYSIMKKKPYINLNNNVANSSPKFISLFSTQKTNCGPMFLKQNYKKIEIKIIDCRCKCNFKNKPLETSKNYIECSFLDPYNKKEMRGFYVNM
;
A
#
# COMPACT_ATOMS: atom_id res chain seq x y z
N MET A 1 6.91 11.15 -5.09
CA MET A 1 7.57 9.96 -4.53
C MET A 1 8.70 10.39 -3.61
N PHE A 2 8.99 9.61 -2.57
CA PHE A 2 9.98 9.94 -1.54
C PHE A 2 10.74 8.68 -1.12
N SER A 3 11.98 8.82 -0.66
CA SER A 3 12.70 7.79 0.09
C SER A 3 12.79 8.14 1.56
N TYR A 4 12.60 7.16 2.43
CA TYR A 4 12.63 7.31 3.87
C TYR A 4 13.60 6.31 4.49
N CYS A 5 14.53 6.79 5.33
CA CYS A 5 15.40 5.94 6.13
C CYS A 5 14.73 5.65 7.47
N SER A 6 14.35 4.40 7.72
CA SER A 6 13.75 4.01 9.00
C SER A 6 14.72 4.03 10.18
N LYS A 7 16.03 3.91 9.91
CA LYS A 7 17.07 3.98 10.95
C LYS A 7 17.22 5.39 11.50
N ASP A 8 17.24 6.38 10.60
CA ASP A 8 17.51 7.78 10.95
C ASP A 8 16.23 8.62 11.08
N ASN A 9 15.08 8.02 10.76
CA ASN A 9 13.76 8.67 10.72
C ASN A 9 13.74 9.98 9.92
N ASN A 10 14.39 9.97 8.77
CA ASN A 10 14.50 11.11 7.86
C ASN A 10 14.15 10.73 6.42
N TYR A 11 13.74 11.72 5.63
CA TYR A 11 13.76 11.57 4.18
C TYR A 11 15.19 11.67 3.70
N VAL A 12 15.54 10.80 2.79
CA VAL A 12 16.82 10.82 2.08
C VAL A 12 16.57 11.25 0.65
N LYS A 13 17.55 11.88 0.00
CA LYS A 13 17.47 12.18 -1.43
C LYS A 13 17.55 10.85 -2.18
N LEU A 14 16.61 10.61 -3.09
CA LEU A 14 16.69 9.47 -4.01
C LEU A 14 17.92 9.66 -4.92
N PRO A 15 18.69 8.60 -5.20
CA PRO A 15 19.67 8.65 -6.28
C PRO A 15 18.96 8.86 -7.63
N ASP A 16 19.71 9.13 -8.68
CA ASP A 16 19.16 9.10 -10.04
C ASP A 16 18.88 7.64 -10.44
N PHE A 17 17.71 7.38 -10.99
CA PHE A 17 17.24 6.03 -11.31
C PHE A 17 16.08 6.03 -12.29
N ASP A 18 15.96 4.94 -13.03
CA ASP A 18 14.91 4.73 -14.01
C ASP A 18 13.72 4.00 -13.41
N PHE A 19 12.52 4.41 -13.83
CA PHE A 19 11.27 3.76 -13.47
C PHE A 19 10.72 2.97 -14.64
N TYR A 20 10.44 1.70 -14.38
CA TYR A 20 9.64 0.87 -15.25
C TYR A 20 8.22 0.81 -14.72
N THR A 21 7.24 1.14 -15.56
CA THR A 21 5.82 1.06 -15.21
C THR A 21 5.26 -0.25 -15.73
N LEU A 22 4.67 -1.06 -14.85
CA LEU A 22 3.87 -2.21 -15.25
C LEU A 22 2.41 -1.74 -15.43
N ILE A 23 1.92 -1.77 -16.66
CA ILE A 23 0.51 -1.47 -16.98
C ILE A 23 -0.24 -2.81 -17.14
N ILE A 24 -1.35 -2.95 -16.45
CA ILE A 24 -2.19 -4.16 -16.48
C ILE A 24 -3.51 -3.78 -17.15
N SER A 25 -3.68 -4.24 -18.39
CA SER A 25 -4.79 -3.81 -19.27
C SER A 25 -6.01 -4.74 -19.27
N ASP A 26 -5.94 -5.90 -18.61
CA ASP A 26 -7.02 -6.91 -18.57
C ASP A 26 -7.52 -7.18 -17.14
N TYR A 27 -8.06 -6.13 -16.50
CA TYR A 27 -8.62 -6.21 -15.14
C TYR A 27 -9.94 -6.98 -15.08
N GLN A 28 -10.56 -7.33 -16.22
CA GLN A 28 -11.90 -7.93 -16.25
C GLN A 28 -11.95 -9.31 -15.57
N ASN A 29 -10.79 -9.93 -15.35
CA ASN A 29 -10.68 -11.05 -14.43
C ASN A 29 -10.67 -10.56 -12.98
N LEU A 30 -11.87 -10.42 -12.40
CA LEU A 30 -12.15 -10.07 -10.99
C LEU A 30 -11.34 -10.89 -9.97
N ASN A 31 -10.73 -12.01 -10.37
CA ASN A 31 -9.93 -12.86 -9.47
C ASN A 31 -8.47 -12.43 -9.35
N THR A 32 -7.95 -11.56 -10.23
CA THR A 32 -6.53 -11.21 -10.28
C THR A 32 -6.20 -9.92 -9.54
N CYS A 33 -7.13 -8.97 -9.49
CA CYS A 33 -6.97 -7.71 -8.78
C CYS A 33 -8.28 -7.33 -8.07
N ASN A 34 -8.18 -6.99 -6.78
CA ASN A 34 -9.32 -6.62 -5.94
C ASN A 34 -8.89 -5.73 -4.79
N ILE A 35 -9.87 -5.07 -4.16
CA ILE A 35 -9.67 -4.30 -2.93
C ILE A 35 -9.59 -5.27 -1.74
N ILE A 36 -8.57 -5.13 -0.91
CA ILE A 36 -8.46 -5.81 0.39
C ILE A 36 -9.05 -4.91 1.47
N PRO A 37 -10.05 -5.38 2.23
CA PRO A 37 -10.62 -4.59 3.31
C PRO A 37 -9.63 -4.44 4.47
N PHE A 38 -9.56 -3.22 5.01
CA PHE A 38 -8.94 -2.99 6.31
C PHE A 38 -9.90 -3.40 7.43
N GLU A 39 -9.36 -4.10 8.42
CA GLU A 39 -9.99 -4.25 9.73
C GLU A 39 -9.71 -3.00 10.57
N TYR A 40 -10.78 -2.43 11.14
CA TYR A 40 -10.74 -1.26 12.01
C TYR A 40 -11.07 -1.69 13.44
N PRO A 41 -10.07 -2.12 14.23
CA PRO A 41 -10.29 -2.50 15.63
C PRO A 41 -10.86 -1.32 16.41
N ASN A 42 -11.80 -1.60 17.32
CA ASN A 42 -12.56 -0.58 18.03
C ASN A 42 -11.62 0.41 18.76
N TYR A 43 -11.71 1.68 18.37
CA TYR A 43 -10.68 2.70 18.67
C TYR A 43 -10.58 3.02 20.18
N SER A 44 -11.65 2.76 20.94
CA SER A 44 -11.78 3.11 22.35
C SER A 44 -10.94 2.28 23.32
N ILE A 45 -10.41 1.12 22.92
CA ILE A 45 -9.75 0.20 23.89
C ILE A 45 -8.23 0.11 23.69
N MET A 46 -7.68 0.31 22.48
CA MET A 46 -6.23 0.05 22.24
C MET A 46 -5.48 0.96 21.24
N LYS A 47 -6.03 2.08 20.75
CA LYS A 47 -5.35 2.92 19.71
C LYS A 47 -4.78 2.09 18.54
N LYS A 48 -5.43 0.97 18.20
CA LYS A 48 -4.92 0.06 17.17
C LYS A 48 -5.16 0.69 15.81
N LYS A 49 -4.09 0.79 15.02
CA LYS A 49 -4.14 1.26 13.63
C LYS A 49 -4.93 0.26 12.77
N PRO A 50 -5.55 0.72 11.67
CA PRO A 50 -6.13 -0.20 10.70
C PRO A 50 -5.07 -1.17 10.18
N TYR A 51 -5.49 -2.41 9.94
CA TYR A 51 -4.64 -3.45 9.40
C TYR A 51 -5.43 -4.35 8.46
N ILE A 52 -4.72 -5.01 7.55
CA ILE A 52 -5.25 -6.08 6.72
C ILE A 52 -4.84 -7.39 7.36
N ASN A 53 -5.80 -8.27 7.60
CA ASN A 53 -5.55 -9.62 8.11
C ASN A 53 -5.32 -10.58 6.94
N LEU A 54 -4.11 -11.14 6.87
CA LEU A 54 -3.72 -12.10 5.83
C LEU A 54 -4.16 -13.54 6.13
N ASN A 55 -4.62 -13.83 7.35
CA ASN A 55 -5.15 -15.16 7.68
C ASN A 55 -6.62 -15.32 7.25
N ASN A 56 -7.33 -14.22 7.03
CA ASN A 56 -8.67 -14.28 6.46
C ASN A 56 -8.48 -14.52 4.96
N ASN A 57 -9.18 -15.52 4.41
CA ASN A 57 -9.07 -16.08 3.04
C ASN A 57 -9.25 -15.09 1.86
N VAL A 58 -9.12 -13.78 2.07
CA VAL A 58 -9.19 -12.72 1.06
C VAL A 58 -8.05 -12.83 0.05
N ALA A 59 -6.92 -13.43 0.45
CA ALA A 59 -5.83 -13.78 -0.45
C ALA A 59 -5.42 -15.23 -0.19
N ASN A 60 -5.84 -16.15 -1.07
CA ASN A 60 -5.51 -17.59 -0.98
C ASN A 60 -3.99 -17.87 -0.95
N SER A 61 -3.20 -16.88 -1.35
CA SER A 61 -1.77 -16.80 -1.12
C SER A 61 -1.47 -15.38 -0.63
N SER A 62 -0.48 -15.20 0.24
CA SER A 62 -0.01 -13.86 0.63
C SER A 62 0.17 -13.00 -0.63
N PRO A 63 -0.56 -11.87 -0.78
CA PRO A 63 -0.60 -11.15 -2.06
C PRO A 63 0.81 -10.70 -2.43
N LYS A 64 1.27 -11.06 -3.63
CA LYS A 64 2.62 -10.74 -4.09
C LYS A 64 2.81 -9.25 -4.36
N PHE A 65 1.74 -8.60 -4.81
CA PHE A 65 1.73 -7.17 -5.11
C PHE A 65 0.55 -6.52 -4.38
N ILE A 66 0.83 -5.45 -3.66
CA ILE A 66 -0.16 -4.65 -2.94
C ILE A 66 0.09 -3.18 -3.24
N SER A 67 -1.00 -2.42 -3.39
CA SER A 67 -0.95 -0.99 -3.65
C SER A 67 -1.88 -0.28 -2.70
N LEU A 68 -1.31 0.62 -1.89
CA LEU A 68 -2.04 1.51 -0.99
C LEU A 68 -2.28 2.84 -1.69
N PHE A 69 -3.52 3.28 -1.71
CA PHE A 69 -3.87 4.58 -2.27
C PHE A 69 -4.88 5.29 -1.39
N SER A 70 -4.88 6.61 -1.48
CA SER A 70 -5.94 7.40 -0.88
C SER A 70 -7.08 7.58 -1.86
N THR A 71 -8.30 7.52 -1.33
CA THR A 71 -9.53 7.88 -2.03
C THR A 71 -9.69 9.40 -2.18
N GLN A 72 -8.91 10.20 -1.44
CA GLN A 72 -8.97 11.66 -1.47
C GLN A 72 -7.63 12.27 -1.92
N LYS A 73 -7.69 13.19 -2.89
CA LYS A 73 -6.50 13.87 -3.43
C LYS A 73 -5.70 14.63 -2.37
N THR A 74 -6.36 15.16 -1.36
CA THR A 74 -5.75 15.93 -0.28
C THR A 74 -5.06 15.04 0.76
N ASN A 75 -5.54 13.81 0.95
CA ASN A 75 -5.05 12.84 1.94
C ASN A 75 -3.77 12.13 1.45
N CYS A 76 -2.73 12.93 1.25
CA CYS A 76 -1.48 12.55 0.60
C CYS A 76 -0.27 12.62 1.55
N GLY A 77 -0.51 12.51 2.85
CA GLY A 77 0.53 12.43 3.85
C GLY A 77 1.36 11.14 3.74
N PRO A 78 2.60 11.17 4.25
CA PRO A 78 3.56 10.12 4.04
C PRO A 78 3.25 8.89 4.90
N MET A 79 3.09 7.75 4.23
CA MET A 79 2.88 6.45 4.87
C MET A 79 3.52 5.32 4.06
N PHE A 80 3.75 4.20 4.71
CA PHE A 80 4.17 2.95 4.07
C PHE A 80 3.45 1.75 4.69
N LEU A 81 3.41 0.66 3.93
CA LEU A 81 2.90 -0.62 4.40
C LEU A 81 4.02 -1.37 5.14
N LYS A 82 3.71 -1.88 6.34
CA LYS A 82 4.55 -2.85 7.05
C LYS A 82 3.85 -4.20 7.03
N GLN A 83 4.39 -5.11 6.23
CA GLN A 83 3.89 -6.47 6.11
C GLN A 83 4.64 -7.41 7.08
N ASN A 84 3.90 -8.32 7.70
CA ASN A 84 4.41 -9.55 8.30
C ASN A 84 3.56 -10.73 7.83
N TYR A 85 3.88 -11.94 8.27
CA TYR A 85 3.21 -13.17 7.82
C TYR A 85 1.69 -13.23 8.12
N LYS A 86 1.17 -12.46 9.09
CA LYS A 86 -0.25 -12.46 9.49
C LYS A 86 -1.02 -11.21 9.08
N LYS A 87 -0.35 -10.08 8.93
CA LYS A 87 -1.01 -8.79 8.73
C LYS A 87 -0.17 -7.79 7.96
N ILE A 88 -0.86 -6.88 7.29
CA ILE A 88 -0.27 -5.67 6.72
C ILE A 88 -0.79 -4.47 7.53
N GLU A 89 0.12 -3.68 8.09
CA GLU A 89 -0.21 -2.49 8.87
C GLU A 89 0.19 -1.23 8.11
N ILE A 90 -0.54 -0.14 8.35
CA ILE A 90 -0.11 1.18 7.90
C ILE A 90 0.82 1.80 8.93
N LYS A 91 2.01 2.20 8.48
CA LYS A 91 2.92 3.03 9.25
C LYS A 91 2.90 4.45 8.71
N ILE A 92 2.41 5.34 9.57
CA ILE A 92 2.49 6.79 9.39
C ILE A 92 3.93 7.21 9.68
N ILE A 93 4.51 8.00 8.77
CA ILE A 93 5.86 8.52 8.93
C ILE A 93 5.80 9.83 9.71
N ASP A 94 6.48 9.86 10.85
CA ASP A 94 6.79 11.11 11.55
C ASP A 94 8.24 11.49 11.23
N CYS A 95 8.43 12.34 10.21
CA CYS A 95 9.78 12.79 9.85
C CYS A 95 10.27 13.89 10.78
N ARG A 96 11.51 13.77 11.26
CA ARG A 96 12.17 14.85 12.02
C ARG A 96 12.70 15.97 11.14
N CYS A 97 12.79 15.75 9.83
CA CYS A 97 13.35 16.65 8.85
C CYS A 97 12.42 17.83 8.46
N LYS A 98 13.00 18.94 7.99
CA LYS A 98 12.26 20.07 7.38
C LYS A 98 11.95 19.77 5.91
N CYS A 99 10.98 18.90 5.64
CA CYS A 99 10.57 18.58 4.27
C CYS A 99 9.10 18.98 4.01
N ASN A 100 8.76 19.16 2.73
CA ASN A 100 7.42 19.56 2.30
C ASN A 100 6.35 18.47 2.53
N PHE A 101 6.77 17.23 2.78
CA PHE A 101 5.86 16.10 2.98
C PHE A 101 5.47 15.90 4.45
N LYS A 102 6.24 16.46 5.40
CA LYS A 102 6.09 16.19 6.84
C LYS A 102 4.69 16.51 7.37
N ASN A 103 4.12 17.63 6.95
CA ASN A 103 2.85 18.15 7.48
C ASN A 103 1.67 17.92 6.55
N LYS A 104 1.82 17.04 5.55
CA LYS A 104 0.70 16.71 4.67
C LYS A 104 -0.34 15.90 5.45
N PRO A 105 -1.63 16.19 5.27
CA PRO A 105 -2.67 15.54 6.05
C PRO A 105 -2.71 14.05 5.70
N LEU A 106 -2.85 13.22 6.74
CA LEU A 106 -3.03 11.78 6.62
C LEU A 106 -4.12 11.28 7.57
N GLU A 107 -5.24 10.88 7.00
CA GLU A 107 -6.33 10.21 7.67
C GLU A 107 -6.35 8.74 7.25
N THR A 108 -6.32 7.86 8.25
CA THR A 108 -6.39 6.40 8.06
C THR A 108 -7.70 5.82 8.59
N SER A 109 -8.75 6.65 8.70
CA SER A 109 -10.08 6.17 9.08
C SER A 109 -10.76 5.50 7.88
N LYS A 110 -11.87 4.80 8.15
CA LYS A 110 -12.62 4.09 7.11
C LYS A 110 -13.00 5.06 5.99
N ASN A 111 -12.84 4.63 4.73
CA ASN A 111 -13.11 5.36 3.49
C ASN A 111 -12.05 6.37 3.01
N TYR A 112 -10.95 6.60 3.75
CA TYR A 112 -9.88 7.54 3.32
C TYR A 112 -8.71 6.87 2.61
N ILE A 113 -8.62 5.56 2.79
CA ILE A 113 -7.52 4.72 2.36
C ILE A 113 -8.09 3.40 1.85
N GLU A 114 -7.55 2.92 0.74
CA GLU A 114 -7.87 1.62 0.17
C GLU A 114 -6.57 0.91 -0.18
N CYS A 115 -6.62 -0.42 -0.10
CA CYS A 115 -5.53 -1.28 -0.51
C CYS A 115 -6.05 -2.19 -1.60
N SER A 116 -5.38 -2.22 -2.75
CA SER A 116 -5.62 -3.23 -3.78
C SER A 116 -4.50 -4.27 -3.73
N PHE A 117 -4.82 -5.49 -4.12
CA PHE A 117 -3.82 -6.52 -4.38
C PHE A 117 -3.85 -6.95 -5.83
N LEU A 118 -2.72 -7.47 -6.29
CA LEU A 118 -2.59 -8.16 -7.54
C LEU A 118 -1.91 -9.52 -7.28
N ASP A 119 -2.60 -10.59 -7.69
CA ASP A 119 -2.05 -11.95 -7.70
C ASP A 119 -1.98 -12.47 -9.15
N PRO A 120 -0.84 -12.31 -9.83
CA PRO A 120 -0.68 -12.75 -11.21
C PRO A 120 -0.58 -14.27 -11.37
N TYR A 121 -0.50 -15.00 -10.25
CA TYR A 121 -0.41 -16.46 -10.23
C TYR A 121 -1.69 -17.12 -9.74
N ASN A 122 -2.75 -16.35 -9.56
CA ASN A 122 -4.08 -16.93 -9.40
C ASN A 122 -4.35 -17.72 -10.68
N LYS A 123 -4.31 -19.07 -10.57
CA LYS A 123 -3.94 -20.05 -11.62
C LYS A 123 -4.82 -20.08 -12.88
N LYS A 124 -5.75 -19.14 -13.05
CA LYS A 124 -6.70 -19.15 -14.15
C LYS A 124 -6.30 -18.34 -15.38
N GLU A 125 -5.64 -17.19 -15.28
CA GLU A 125 -5.39 -16.38 -16.48
C GLU A 125 -4.41 -15.23 -16.20
N MET A 126 -3.15 -15.36 -16.59
CA MET A 126 -2.35 -14.20 -17.03
C MET A 126 -1.39 -14.63 -18.13
N ARG A 127 -1.55 -14.04 -19.32
CA ARG A 127 -0.49 -13.96 -20.34
C ARG A 127 0.07 -12.55 -20.27
N GLY A 128 1.33 -12.42 -19.85
CA GLY A 128 2.02 -11.13 -19.87
C GLY A 128 2.41 -10.76 -21.29
N PHE A 129 2.22 -9.51 -21.68
CA PHE A 129 2.84 -8.91 -22.85
C PHE A 129 3.88 -7.90 -22.38
N TYR A 130 5.11 -8.05 -22.85
CA TYR A 130 6.17 -7.06 -22.66
C TYR A 130 6.03 -5.99 -23.73
N VAL A 131 5.85 -4.74 -23.32
CA VAL A 131 5.96 -3.58 -24.21
C VAL A 131 7.27 -2.88 -23.86
N ASN A 132 8.24 -2.91 -24.77
CA ASN A 132 9.39 -2.02 -24.70
C ASN A 132 8.90 -0.64 -25.18
N MET A 133 8.99 0.37 -24.31
CA MET A 133 8.92 1.79 -24.69
C MET A 133 10.32 2.36 -24.77
#